data_AF-A0A843E2D8-F1
#
_entry.id   AF-A0A843E2D8-F1
#
_cell.length_a   1.000
_cell.length_b   1.000
_cell.length_c   1.000
_cell.angle_alpha   90.00
_cell.angle_beta   90.00
_cell.angle_gamma   90.00
#
_symmetry.space_group_name_H-M   'P 1'
#
loop_
_entity.id
_entity.type
_entity.pdbx_description
1 polymer ?
#
loop_
_entity_poly.entity_id
_entity_poly.type
_entity_poly.pdbx_seq_one_letter_code
_entity_poly.pdbx_strand_id
1 'polypeptide(L)'
;MKENTTSAYICLKDDLGIEYRLCRLDYISSDDGHYTYVFRPDYSVIDMLSPPLFQGIPGLDLDLRKEEYVRKDMVPCFISERTPGENRIDVSELLESAGMDHLNRLEWLIRTDMQYFGDSFYAIRYTEPETVDISGLSLRFPDAAMRIMKNICAGNTVILKDLRIDENNRTQIYFLLKELYLGNRKALKTMRDAGELPKLGGKEKGIPDKDLREMRRRMENRLMTSQQAANALGIGRATLFRKLKKLE
;
A
#
# COMPACT_ATOMS: atom_id res chain seq x y z
N MET A 1 -19.23 -28.72 -14.61
CA MET A 1 -19.20 -27.27 -14.38
C MET A 1 -17.76 -26.83 -14.27
N LYS A 2 -17.32 -25.88 -15.09
CA LYS A 2 -16.04 -25.20 -14.84
C LYS A 2 -16.35 -24.03 -13.92
N GLU A 3 -15.62 -23.95 -12.81
CA GLU A 3 -15.68 -22.80 -11.92
C GLU A 3 -14.46 -21.94 -12.21
N ASN A 4 -14.68 -20.65 -12.44
CA ASN A 4 -13.60 -19.68 -12.56
C ASN A 4 -13.43 -19.01 -11.20
N THR A 5 -12.21 -19.03 -10.66
CA THR A 5 -11.89 -18.40 -9.38
C THR A 5 -10.90 -17.27 -9.59
N THR A 6 -11.24 -16.10 -9.06
CA THR A 6 -10.32 -14.96 -8.91
C THR A 6 -10.10 -14.73 -7.43
N SER A 7 -8.84 -14.63 -7.01
CA SER A 7 -8.48 -14.46 -5.61
C SER A 7 -7.63 -13.20 -5.42
N ALA A 8 -7.96 -12.43 -4.39
CA ALA A 8 -7.27 -11.21 -4.02
C ALA A 8 -7.02 -11.13 -2.50
N TYR A 9 -6.08 -10.29 -2.10
CA TYR A 9 -6.02 -9.76 -0.74
C TYR A 9 -6.57 -8.34 -0.70
N ILE A 10 -7.43 -8.08 0.28
CA ILE A 10 -7.76 -6.72 0.73
C ILE A 10 -6.62 -6.25 1.61
N CYS A 11 -5.99 -5.16 1.21
CA CYS A 11 -4.79 -4.62 1.85
C CYS A 11 -4.98 -3.18 2.32
N LEU A 12 -4.15 -2.79 3.28
CA LEU A 12 -4.04 -1.43 3.81
C LEU A 12 -2.57 -1.07 3.96
N LYS A 13 -2.20 0.21 3.84
CA LYS A 13 -0.84 0.70 4.15
C LYS A 13 -0.88 1.73 5.27
N ASP A 14 0.11 1.67 6.16
CA ASP A 14 0.31 2.68 7.19
C ASP A 14 1.29 3.79 6.75
N ASP A 15 1.50 4.77 7.63
CA ASP A 15 2.43 5.90 7.43
C ASP A 15 3.91 5.47 7.36
N LEU A 16 4.22 4.23 7.77
CA LEU A 16 5.56 3.64 7.64
C LEU A 16 5.73 2.94 6.28
N GLY A 17 4.67 2.87 5.47
CA GLY A 17 4.64 2.13 4.21
C GLY A 17 4.61 0.61 4.40
N ILE A 18 4.18 0.13 5.57
CA ILE A 18 3.97 -1.29 5.82
C ILE A 18 2.60 -1.67 5.27
N GLU A 19 2.57 -2.73 4.45
CA GLU A 19 1.36 -3.28 3.87
C GLU A 19 0.82 -4.40 4.76
N TYR A 20 -0.46 -4.29 5.12
CA TYR A 20 -1.19 -5.25 5.93
C TYR A 20 -2.16 -5.99 5.03
N ARG A 21 -2.05 -7.31 4.95
CA ARG A 21 -2.96 -8.18 4.18
C ARG A 21 -4.06 -8.68 5.11
N LEU A 22 -5.23 -8.07 5.02
CA LEU A 22 -6.26 -8.18 6.05
C LEU A 22 -7.25 -9.29 5.81
N CYS A 23 -7.55 -9.57 4.55
CA CYS A 23 -8.61 -10.49 4.20
C CYS A 23 -8.34 -11.06 2.80
N ARG A 24 -8.40 -12.38 2.68
CA ARG A 24 -8.47 -13.03 1.36
C ARG A 24 -9.90 -12.94 0.85
N LEU A 25 -10.05 -12.45 -0.37
CA LEU A 25 -11.33 -12.39 -1.06
C LEU A 25 -11.28 -13.26 -2.31
N ASP A 26 -12.12 -14.28 -2.34
CA ASP A 26 -12.31 -15.13 -3.52
C ASP A 26 -13.63 -14.77 -4.20
N TYR A 27 -13.59 -14.61 -5.52
CA TYR A 27 -14.74 -14.53 -6.41
C TYR A 27 -14.81 -15.82 -7.22
N ILE A 28 -15.88 -16.58 -7.03
CA ILE A 28 -16.12 -17.86 -7.69
C ILE A 28 -17.33 -17.67 -8.60
N SER A 29 -17.16 -17.84 -9.91
CA SER A 29 -18.26 -17.81 -10.87
C SER A 29 -18.42 -19.15 -11.57
N SER A 30 -19.67 -19.46 -11.88
CA SER A 30 -20.07 -20.65 -12.65
C SER A 30 -20.56 -20.23 -14.03
N ASP A 31 -20.48 -21.16 -14.99
CA ASP A 31 -20.99 -20.96 -16.35
C ASP A 31 -22.51 -20.67 -16.38
N ASP A 32 -23.24 -21.10 -15.34
CA ASP A 32 -24.69 -20.91 -15.20
C ASP A 32 -25.08 -19.48 -14.73
N GLY A 33 -24.09 -18.58 -14.59
CA GLY A 33 -24.30 -17.18 -14.20
C GLY A 33 -24.37 -16.95 -12.69
N HIS A 34 -24.38 -18.00 -11.88
CA HIS A 34 -24.26 -17.88 -10.42
C HIS A 34 -22.83 -17.55 -10.01
N TYR A 35 -22.70 -16.72 -8.98
CA TYR A 35 -21.42 -16.33 -8.43
C TYR A 35 -21.44 -16.17 -6.91
N THR A 36 -20.28 -16.33 -6.29
CA THR A 36 -20.11 -16.20 -4.85
C THR A 36 -18.84 -15.42 -4.53
N TYR A 37 -18.95 -14.49 -3.58
CA TYR A 37 -17.81 -13.86 -2.93
C TYR A 37 -17.59 -14.50 -1.55
N VAL A 38 -16.35 -14.87 -1.25
CA VAL A 38 -15.95 -15.44 0.04
C VAL A 38 -14.83 -14.59 0.63
N PHE A 39 -15.11 -13.90 1.72
CA PHE A 39 -14.14 -13.15 2.50
C PHE A 39 -13.61 -14.02 3.63
N ARG A 40 -12.29 -14.11 3.76
CA ARG A 40 -11.57 -14.81 4.84
C ARG A 40 -10.65 -13.81 5.56
N PRO A 41 -11.13 -13.17 6.62
CA PRO A 41 -10.31 -12.21 7.38
C PRO A 41 -9.15 -12.91 8.08
N ASP A 42 -7.94 -12.34 7.97
CA ASP A 42 -6.81 -12.74 8.81
C ASP A 42 -6.82 -11.90 10.09
N TYR A 43 -7.49 -12.43 11.11
CA TYR A 43 -7.59 -11.74 12.40
C TYR A 43 -6.24 -11.55 13.08
N SER A 44 -5.27 -12.42 12.84
CA SER A 44 -3.92 -12.26 13.40
C SER A 44 -3.20 -11.04 12.83
N VAL A 45 -3.61 -10.56 11.64
CA VAL A 45 -3.15 -9.29 11.06
C VAL A 45 -4.05 -8.13 11.45
N ILE A 46 -5.37 -8.31 11.41
CA ILE A 46 -6.35 -7.26 11.74
C ILE A 46 -6.15 -6.77 13.18
N ASP A 47 -5.91 -7.67 14.13
CA ASP A 47 -5.74 -7.34 15.55
C ASP A 47 -4.46 -6.51 15.83
N MET A 48 -3.56 -6.38 14.85
CA MET A 48 -2.38 -5.49 14.93
C MET A 48 -2.70 -4.03 14.59
N LEU A 49 -3.88 -3.76 14.03
CA LEU A 49 -4.31 -2.44 13.60
C LEU A 49 -5.18 -1.76 14.67
N SER A 50 -5.06 -0.44 14.76
CA SER A 50 -5.82 0.38 15.69
C SER A 50 -6.49 1.56 14.96
N PRO A 51 -7.61 2.11 15.48
CA PRO A 51 -8.14 3.37 15.00
C PRO A 51 -7.09 4.50 15.08
N PRO A 52 -7.11 5.48 14.16
CA PRO A 52 -8.07 5.64 13.05
C PRO A 52 -7.70 4.83 11.80
N LEU A 53 -6.58 4.11 11.79
CA LEU A 53 -6.03 3.45 10.60
C LEU A 53 -6.97 2.37 10.04
N PHE A 54 -7.64 1.62 10.92
CA PHE A 54 -8.60 0.59 10.54
C PHE A 54 -9.91 0.75 11.32
N GLN A 55 -11.04 0.70 10.60
CA GLN A 55 -12.40 0.83 11.16
C GLN A 55 -13.30 -0.34 10.78
N GLY A 56 -12.75 -1.39 10.16
CA GLY A 56 -13.51 -2.52 9.62
C GLY A 56 -13.51 -2.55 8.09
N ILE A 57 -13.97 -3.67 7.52
CA ILE A 57 -14.15 -3.84 6.08
C ILE A 57 -15.63 -3.56 5.75
N PRO A 58 -15.94 -2.64 4.82
CA PRO A 58 -17.32 -2.30 4.45
C PRO A 58 -18.20 -3.51 4.15
N GLY A 59 -19.32 -3.63 4.87
CA GLY A 59 -20.30 -4.71 4.70
C GLY A 59 -19.98 -6.02 5.44
N LEU A 60 -18.93 -6.03 6.27
CA LEU A 60 -18.57 -7.15 7.16
C LEU A 60 -18.66 -6.72 8.63
N ASP A 61 -19.33 -7.54 9.44
CA ASP A 61 -19.30 -7.43 10.91
C ASP A 61 -18.17 -8.32 11.44
N LEU A 62 -16.99 -7.71 11.64
CA LEU A 62 -15.78 -8.42 12.07
C LEU A 62 -15.76 -8.77 13.56
N ASP A 63 -16.66 -8.18 14.36
CA ASP A 63 -16.77 -8.48 15.80
C ASP A 63 -17.24 -9.92 16.04
N LEU A 64 -17.96 -10.50 15.07
CA LEU A 64 -18.37 -11.91 15.08
C LEU A 64 -17.21 -12.90 14.91
N ARG A 65 -16.03 -12.43 14.51
CA ARG A 65 -14.81 -13.23 14.28
C ARG A 65 -15.04 -14.51 13.45
N LYS A 66 -15.83 -14.44 12.38
CA LYS A 66 -16.11 -15.60 11.52
C LYS A 66 -14.91 -15.91 10.63
N GLU A 67 -14.62 -17.19 10.45
CA GLU A 67 -13.60 -17.64 9.49
C GLU A 67 -13.93 -17.22 8.05
N GLU A 68 -15.21 -17.27 7.68
CA GLU A 68 -15.68 -16.90 6.35
C GLU A 68 -16.94 -16.04 6.38
N TYR A 69 -16.99 -15.04 5.49
CA TYR A 69 -18.20 -14.28 5.17
C TYR A 69 -18.55 -14.52 3.70
N VAL A 70 -19.65 -15.21 3.48
CA VAL A 70 -20.11 -15.60 2.13
C VAL A 70 -21.20 -14.65 1.66
N ARG A 71 -21.13 -14.24 0.39
CA ARG A 71 -22.17 -13.50 -0.33
C ARG A 71 -22.46 -14.20 -1.65
N LYS A 72 -23.66 -14.75 -1.80
CA LYS A 72 -24.10 -15.47 -3.00
C LYS A 72 -24.95 -14.56 -3.87
N ASP A 73 -24.66 -14.53 -5.16
CA ASP A 73 -25.40 -13.79 -6.20
C ASP A 73 -25.67 -12.32 -5.85
N MET A 74 -24.77 -11.72 -5.07
CA MET A 74 -24.84 -10.34 -4.61
C MET A 74 -23.44 -9.74 -4.59
N VAL A 75 -23.29 -8.55 -5.18
CA VAL A 75 -22.05 -7.79 -5.12
C VAL A 75 -21.88 -7.17 -3.73
N PRO A 76 -20.80 -7.49 -2.98
CA PRO A 76 -20.56 -6.93 -1.66
C PRO A 76 -20.29 -5.42 -1.72
N CYS A 77 -20.62 -4.69 -0.64
CA CYS A 77 -20.42 -3.25 -0.51
C CYS A 77 -18.99 -2.81 -0.88
N PHE A 78 -17.98 -3.50 -0.31
CA PHE A 78 -16.57 -3.28 -0.61
C PHE A 78 -16.26 -3.25 -2.11
N ILE A 79 -16.86 -4.16 -2.89
CA ILE A 79 -16.65 -4.27 -4.34
C ILE A 79 -17.44 -3.20 -5.08
N SER A 80 -18.73 -3.01 -4.77
CA SER A 80 -19.61 -2.11 -5.51
C SER A 80 -19.16 -0.65 -5.45
N GLU A 81 -18.56 -0.22 -4.33
CA GLU A 81 -18.11 1.16 -4.15
C GLU A 81 -16.79 1.49 -4.88
N ARG A 82 -16.07 0.48 -5.38
CA ARG A 82 -14.73 0.60 -5.97
C ARG A 82 -14.65 0.17 -7.43
N THR A 83 -15.76 -0.30 -7.99
CA THR A 83 -15.79 -0.89 -9.34
C THR A 83 -16.84 -0.20 -10.21
N PRO A 84 -16.60 -0.10 -11.53
CA PRO A 84 -17.63 0.37 -12.45
C PRO A 84 -18.90 -0.50 -12.35
N GLY A 85 -20.06 0.14 -12.44
CA GLY A 85 -21.32 -0.58 -12.62
C GLY A 85 -21.43 -1.14 -14.03
N GLU A 86 -22.04 -2.32 -14.19
CA GLU A 86 -22.21 -2.99 -15.50
C GLU A 86 -22.97 -2.15 -16.52
N ASN A 87 -23.92 -1.33 -16.07
CA ASN A 87 -24.78 -0.52 -16.95
C ASN A 87 -24.15 0.82 -17.36
N ARG A 88 -22.86 1.06 -17.04
CA ARG A 88 -22.18 2.31 -17.37
C ARG A 88 -21.78 2.30 -18.86
N ILE A 89 -22.01 3.43 -19.54
CA ILE A 89 -21.89 3.55 -21.01
C ILE A 89 -20.45 3.32 -21.49
N ASP A 90 -19.46 3.79 -20.75
CA ASP A 90 -18.02 3.73 -21.05
C ASP A 90 -17.30 2.51 -20.44
N VAL A 91 -18.03 1.48 -19.99
CA VAL A 91 -17.42 0.27 -19.39
C VAL A 91 -16.48 -0.43 -20.37
N SER A 92 -16.83 -0.51 -21.66
CA SER A 92 -15.99 -1.16 -22.66
C SER A 92 -14.61 -0.49 -22.81
N GLU A 93 -14.57 0.85 -22.84
CA GLU A 93 -13.33 1.62 -22.92
C GLU A 93 -12.48 1.45 -21.64
N LEU A 94 -13.15 1.42 -20.48
CA LEU A 94 -12.51 1.17 -19.19
C LEU A 94 -11.86 -0.22 -19.15
N LEU A 95 -12.58 -1.26 -19.58
CA LEU A 95 -12.08 -2.63 -19.64
C LEU A 95 -10.89 -2.78 -20.59
N GLU A 96 -10.96 -2.16 -21.78
CA GLU A 96 -9.85 -2.15 -22.73
C GLU A 96 -8.60 -1.51 -22.13
N SER A 97 -8.75 -0.37 -21.43
CA SER A 97 -7.65 0.30 -20.74
C SER A 97 -7.01 -0.54 -19.61
N ALA A 98 -7.79 -1.42 -18.99
CA ALA A 98 -7.34 -2.36 -17.96
C ALA A 98 -6.87 -3.73 -18.54
N GLY A 99 -6.92 -3.88 -19.87
CA GLY A 99 -6.57 -5.12 -20.57
C GLY A 99 -7.51 -6.29 -20.23
N MET A 100 -8.80 -6.02 -20.07
CA MET A 100 -9.83 -6.98 -19.69
C MET A 100 -10.87 -7.13 -20.79
N ASP A 101 -11.28 -8.36 -21.09
CA ASP A 101 -12.32 -8.63 -22.11
C ASP A 101 -13.75 -8.60 -21.55
N HIS A 102 -13.89 -8.82 -20.24
CA HIS A 102 -15.17 -8.83 -19.54
C HIS A 102 -15.01 -8.26 -18.13
N LEU A 103 -16.09 -7.70 -17.57
CA LEU A 103 -16.08 -7.11 -16.23
C LEU A 103 -16.11 -8.19 -15.16
N ASN A 104 -14.93 -8.63 -14.73
CA ASN A 104 -14.74 -9.26 -13.43
C ASN A 104 -14.36 -8.17 -12.42
N ARG A 105 -15.28 -7.81 -11.53
CA ARG A 105 -15.11 -6.69 -10.60
C ARG A 105 -13.94 -6.89 -9.63
N LEU A 106 -13.63 -8.12 -9.24
CA LEU A 106 -12.46 -8.38 -8.39
C LEU A 106 -11.15 -8.23 -9.17
N GLU A 107 -11.10 -8.77 -10.39
CA GLU A 107 -9.95 -8.62 -11.30
C GLU A 107 -9.67 -7.16 -11.64
N TRP A 108 -10.73 -6.37 -11.83
CA TRP A 108 -10.64 -4.92 -12.02
C TRP A 108 -9.89 -4.24 -10.87
N LEU A 109 -10.20 -4.58 -9.62
CA LEU A 109 -9.53 -4.02 -8.45
C LEU A 109 -8.07 -4.46 -8.32
N ILE A 110 -7.71 -5.63 -8.84
CA ILE A 110 -6.31 -6.11 -8.84
C ILE A 110 -5.48 -5.34 -9.88
N ARG A 111 -6.10 -4.99 -11.02
CA ARG A 111 -5.41 -4.38 -12.17
C ARG A 111 -5.35 -2.87 -12.16
N THR A 112 -6.21 -2.23 -11.37
CA THR A 112 -6.34 -0.77 -11.33
C THR A 112 -6.03 -0.24 -9.94
N ASP A 113 -5.53 1.00 -9.88
CA ASP A 113 -5.26 1.69 -8.60
C ASP A 113 -6.55 2.28 -7.98
N MET A 114 -7.72 1.72 -8.30
CA MET A 114 -9.01 2.24 -7.84
C MET A 114 -9.18 2.03 -6.34
N GLN A 115 -9.51 3.13 -5.65
CA GLN A 115 -9.75 3.16 -4.22
C GLN A 115 -11.02 3.96 -3.93
N TYR A 116 -11.70 3.60 -2.84
CA TYR A 116 -12.82 4.39 -2.34
C TYR A 116 -12.28 5.57 -1.54
N PHE A 117 -12.85 6.77 -1.72
CA PHE A 117 -12.35 7.97 -1.05
C PHE A 117 -12.44 7.91 0.49
N GLY A 118 -13.36 7.12 1.04
CA GLY A 118 -13.60 7.03 2.48
C GLY A 118 -12.63 6.13 3.25
N ASP A 119 -11.77 5.37 2.58
CA ASP A 119 -10.73 4.56 3.21
C ASP A 119 -9.49 4.41 2.33
N SER A 120 -8.50 3.65 2.80
CA SER A 120 -7.24 3.42 2.08
C SER A 120 -7.07 1.95 1.69
N PHE A 121 -8.18 1.22 1.54
CA PHE A 121 -8.13 -0.17 1.12
C PHE A 121 -7.92 -0.30 -0.39
N TYR A 122 -7.17 -1.31 -0.77
CA TYR A 122 -6.97 -1.71 -2.17
C TYR A 122 -6.84 -3.23 -2.25
N ALA A 123 -7.01 -3.77 -3.46
CA ALA A 123 -6.89 -5.20 -3.71
C ALA A 123 -5.57 -5.51 -4.42
N ILE A 124 -4.91 -6.59 -4.03
CA ILE A 124 -3.78 -7.15 -4.78
C ILE A 124 -4.07 -8.62 -5.08
N ARG A 125 -3.40 -9.20 -6.08
CA ARG A 125 -3.56 -10.63 -6.36
C ARG A 125 -3.19 -11.47 -5.14
N TYR A 126 -4.02 -12.47 -4.86
CA TYR A 126 -3.74 -13.42 -3.79
C TYR A 126 -2.44 -14.19 -4.07
N THR A 127 -1.66 -14.37 -3.02
CA THR A 127 -0.46 -15.21 -2.98
C THR A 127 -0.52 -16.02 -1.69
N GLU A 128 -0.13 -17.28 -1.71
CA GLU A 128 -0.11 -18.07 -0.48
C GLU A 128 0.87 -17.49 0.53
N PRO A 129 0.53 -17.43 1.84
CA PRO A 129 1.47 -17.04 2.87
C PRO A 129 2.71 -17.93 2.86
N GLU A 130 3.87 -17.32 2.98
CA GLU A 130 5.14 -18.03 2.93
C GLU A 130 5.77 -18.15 4.31
N THR A 131 6.70 -19.11 4.45
CA THR A 131 7.63 -19.15 5.57
C THR A 131 8.95 -18.54 5.15
N VAL A 132 9.35 -17.46 5.80
CA VAL A 132 10.54 -16.69 5.48
C VAL A 132 11.58 -16.86 6.58
N ASP A 133 12.68 -17.54 6.26
CA ASP A 133 13.84 -17.64 7.15
C ASP A 133 14.75 -16.42 6.98
N ILE A 134 14.99 -15.70 8.08
CA ILE A 134 15.88 -14.54 8.12
C ILE A 134 17.10 -14.73 9.03
N SER A 135 17.34 -15.96 9.51
CA SER A 135 18.39 -16.29 10.48
C SER A 135 19.81 -15.96 10.01
N GLY A 136 20.05 -16.02 8.70
CA GLY A 136 21.35 -15.74 8.08
C GLY A 136 21.58 -14.27 7.70
N LEU A 137 20.61 -13.38 7.93
CA LEU A 137 20.71 -11.99 7.49
C LEU A 137 21.42 -11.11 8.52
N SER A 138 22.56 -10.56 8.12
CA SER A 138 23.26 -9.52 8.90
C SER A 138 22.70 -8.14 8.57
N LEU A 139 21.54 -7.80 9.16
CA LEU A 139 20.91 -6.49 9.02
C LEU A 139 21.08 -5.66 10.30
N ARG A 140 21.17 -4.33 10.14
CA ARG A 140 21.05 -3.42 11.28
C ARG A 140 19.63 -3.48 11.84
N PHE A 141 19.48 -3.21 13.14
CA PHE A 141 18.20 -3.33 13.83
C PHE A 141 17.02 -2.66 13.09
N PRO A 142 17.09 -1.39 12.62
CA PRO A 142 15.94 -0.77 11.95
C PRO A 142 15.52 -1.49 10.67
N ASP A 143 16.50 -1.98 9.91
CA ASP A 143 16.29 -2.69 8.64
C ASP A 143 15.73 -4.10 8.91
N ALA A 144 16.23 -4.78 9.95
CA ALA A 144 15.74 -6.08 10.40
C ALA A 144 14.30 -5.98 10.93
N ALA A 145 14.02 -5.04 11.83
CA ALA A 145 12.69 -4.81 12.39
C ALA A 145 11.67 -4.50 11.29
N MET A 146 12.02 -3.61 10.36
CA MET A 146 11.14 -3.30 9.22
C MET A 146 10.88 -4.52 8.34
N ARG A 147 11.90 -5.33 8.07
CA ARG A 147 11.73 -6.56 7.27
C ARG A 147 10.84 -7.59 7.97
N ILE A 148 11.01 -7.77 9.29
CA ILE A 148 10.15 -8.67 10.08
C ILE A 148 8.72 -8.14 10.06
N MET A 149 8.51 -6.86 10.40
CA MET A 149 7.18 -6.22 10.41
C MET A 149 6.47 -6.36 9.06
N LYS A 150 7.16 -6.13 7.94
CA LYS A 150 6.56 -6.32 6.60
C LYS A 150 6.11 -7.75 6.33
N ASN A 151 6.86 -8.75 6.76
CA ASN A 151 6.48 -10.15 6.54
C ASN A 151 5.31 -10.56 7.43
N ILE A 152 5.34 -10.22 8.71
CA ILE A 152 4.27 -10.57 9.64
C ILE A 152 2.95 -9.86 9.28
N CYS A 153 3.00 -8.60 8.84
CA CYS A 153 1.83 -7.87 8.33
C CYS A 153 1.30 -8.42 6.99
N ALA A 154 2.14 -9.10 6.22
CA ALA A 154 1.75 -9.76 4.98
C ALA A 154 1.16 -11.17 5.19
N GLY A 155 0.98 -11.63 6.43
CA GLY A 155 0.48 -12.99 6.70
C GLY A 155 1.56 -14.04 6.85
N ASN A 156 2.83 -13.72 6.58
CA ASN A 156 3.90 -14.71 6.50
C ASN A 156 4.37 -15.17 7.89
N THR A 157 4.82 -16.42 7.94
CA THR A 157 5.60 -16.91 9.09
C THR A 157 7.05 -16.46 8.94
N VAL A 158 7.67 -15.98 10.02
CA VAL A 158 9.09 -15.58 10.02
C VAL A 158 9.88 -16.47 10.97
N ILE A 159 11.01 -17.01 10.51
CA ILE A 159 11.93 -17.81 11.33
C ILE A 159 13.21 -17.02 11.61
N LEU A 160 13.58 -16.92 12.89
CA LEU A 160 14.78 -16.29 13.41
C LEU A 160 15.51 -17.25 14.36
N LYS A 161 16.41 -18.08 13.84
CA LYS A 161 17.13 -19.12 14.58
C LYS A 161 16.16 -19.99 15.38
N ASP A 162 16.02 -19.70 16.67
CA ASP A 162 15.18 -20.45 17.62
C ASP A 162 13.80 -19.82 17.85
N LEU A 163 13.49 -18.69 17.19
CA LEU A 163 12.20 -18.00 17.28
C LEU A 163 11.41 -18.17 15.99
N ARG A 164 10.20 -18.72 16.09
CA ARG A 164 9.19 -18.73 15.04
C ARG A 164 8.13 -17.68 15.34
N ILE A 165 7.86 -16.81 14.38
CA ILE A 165 6.79 -15.81 14.45
C ILE A 165 5.68 -16.21 13.49
N ASP A 166 4.50 -16.53 14.02
CA ASP A 166 3.33 -17.00 13.27
C ASP A 166 2.03 -16.42 13.86
N GLU A 167 0.86 -16.88 13.44
CA GLU A 167 -0.45 -16.41 13.91
C GLU A 167 -0.62 -16.38 15.45
N ASN A 168 0.14 -17.19 16.20
CA ASN A 168 -0.05 -17.30 17.66
C ASN A 168 0.66 -16.20 18.45
N ASN A 169 1.73 -15.61 17.90
CA ASN A 169 2.57 -14.65 18.60
C ASN A 169 2.89 -13.37 17.81
N ARG A 170 2.50 -13.33 16.53
CA ARG A 170 2.76 -12.24 15.59
C ARG A 170 2.29 -10.89 16.13
N THR A 171 1.12 -10.82 16.74
CA THR A 171 0.58 -9.57 17.30
C THR A 171 1.49 -9.00 18.40
N GLN A 172 1.90 -9.83 19.35
CA GLN A 172 2.77 -9.42 20.46
C GLN A 172 4.14 -8.98 19.94
N ILE A 173 4.72 -9.73 19.01
CA ILE A 173 6.01 -9.41 18.42
C ILE A 173 5.94 -8.14 17.57
N TYR A 174 4.87 -7.95 16.81
CA TYR A 174 4.65 -6.74 16.02
C TYR A 174 4.65 -5.49 16.90
N PHE A 175 3.85 -5.47 17.98
CA PHE A 175 3.80 -4.31 18.87
C PHE A 175 5.16 -4.02 19.53
N LEU A 176 5.86 -5.07 19.99
CA LEU A 176 7.21 -4.93 20.53
C LEU A 176 8.17 -4.29 19.50
N LEU A 177 8.21 -4.84 18.28
CA LEU A 177 9.09 -4.33 17.22
C LEU A 177 8.73 -2.90 16.81
N LYS A 178 7.44 -2.58 16.73
CA LYS A 178 6.96 -1.24 16.38
C LYS A 178 7.39 -0.21 17.42
N GLU A 179 7.21 -0.50 18.71
CA GLU A 179 7.64 0.39 19.79
C GLU A 179 9.16 0.62 19.77
N LEU A 180 9.95 -0.46 19.66
CA LEU A 180 11.41 -0.34 19.57
C LEU A 180 11.86 0.43 18.32
N TYR A 181 11.22 0.21 17.18
CA TYR A 181 11.52 0.91 15.93
C TYR A 181 11.21 2.41 16.02
N LEU A 182 10.03 2.78 16.55
CA LEU A 182 9.64 4.17 16.72
C LEU A 182 10.50 4.88 17.76
N GLY A 183 10.85 4.19 18.87
CA GLY A 183 11.78 4.69 19.88
C GLY A 183 13.15 4.99 19.28
N ASN A 184 13.71 4.05 18.49
CA ASN A 184 14.97 4.26 17.79
C ASN A 184 14.91 5.44 16.80
N ARG A 185 13.82 5.56 16.03
CA ARG A 185 13.63 6.71 15.12
C ARG A 185 13.58 8.04 15.85
N LYS A 186 12.89 8.12 16.99
CA LYS A 186 12.82 9.32 17.82
C LYS A 186 14.20 9.69 18.36
N ALA A 187 14.93 8.73 18.93
CA ALA A 187 16.28 8.96 19.43
C ALA A 187 17.23 9.48 18.34
N LEU A 188 17.23 8.84 17.16
CA LEU A 188 18.04 9.29 16.02
C LEU A 188 17.62 10.67 15.50
N LYS A 189 16.34 11.04 15.62
CA LYS A 189 15.87 12.38 15.28
C LYS A 189 16.41 13.40 16.29
N THR A 190 16.29 13.13 17.59
CA THR A 190 16.81 14.01 18.66
C THR A 190 18.32 14.24 18.51
N MET A 191 19.11 13.20 18.25
CA MET A 191 20.55 13.33 18.01
C MET A 191 20.86 14.19 16.77
N ARG A 192 20.06 14.10 15.71
CA ARG A 192 20.19 14.97 14.53
C ARG A 192 19.83 16.42 14.83
N ASP A 193 18.76 16.63 15.60
CA ASP A 193 18.31 17.96 15.98
C ASP A 193 19.33 18.63 16.93
N ALA A 194 20.03 17.85 17.76
CA ALA A 194 21.17 18.28 18.59
C ALA A 194 22.49 18.46 17.80
N GLY A 195 22.55 18.05 16.52
CA GLY A 195 23.74 18.16 15.68
C GLY A 195 24.78 17.04 15.85
N GLU A 196 24.48 16.01 16.64
CA GLU A 196 25.36 14.85 16.87
C GLU A 196 25.38 13.88 15.68
N LEU A 197 24.36 13.94 14.83
CA LEU A 197 24.26 13.15 13.61
C LEU A 197 24.11 14.04 12.39
N PRO A 198 24.65 13.63 11.22
CA PRO A 198 24.43 14.36 9.98
C PRO A 198 22.94 14.41 9.66
N LYS A 199 22.48 15.59 9.19
CA LYS A 199 21.12 15.75 8.68
C LYS A 199 20.89 14.74 7.56
N LEU A 200 19.73 14.09 7.56
CA LEU A 200 19.29 13.25 6.44
C LEU A 200 19.08 14.18 5.23
N GLY A 201 20.13 14.34 4.42
CA GLY A 201 20.03 14.98 3.13
C GLY A 201 19.30 14.03 2.20
N GLY A 202 18.07 14.36 1.81
CA GLY A 202 17.63 13.95 0.48
C GLY A 202 18.69 14.46 -0.48
N LYS A 203 19.35 13.57 -1.25
CA LYS A 203 20.31 14.00 -2.28
C LYS A 203 19.64 15.13 -3.04
N GLU A 204 20.14 16.36 -2.90
CA GLU A 204 19.62 17.46 -3.69
C GLU A 204 19.74 16.99 -5.14
N LYS A 205 18.63 16.97 -5.88
CA LYS A 205 18.68 16.69 -7.31
C LYS A 205 19.71 17.67 -7.90
N GLY A 206 20.83 17.12 -8.38
CA GLY A 206 21.87 17.87 -9.06
C GLY A 206 21.32 18.29 -10.40
N ILE A 207 20.74 19.49 -10.46
CA ILE A 207 20.23 20.06 -11.70
C ILE A 207 21.38 20.87 -12.27
N PRO A 208 21.84 20.59 -13.51
CA PRO A 208 22.86 21.38 -14.17
C PRO A 208 22.46 22.86 -14.26
N ASP A 209 23.42 23.76 -14.04
CA ASP A 209 23.21 25.22 -14.09
C ASP A 209 22.63 25.68 -15.44
N LYS A 210 22.98 24.99 -16.53
CA LYS A 210 22.44 25.23 -17.87
C LYS A 210 20.92 25.09 -17.91
N ASP A 211 20.38 24.06 -17.25
CA ASP A 211 18.95 23.77 -17.25
C ASP A 211 18.20 24.77 -16.37
N LEU A 212 18.79 25.19 -15.24
CA LEU A 212 18.25 26.24 -14.40
C LEU A 212 18.23 27.61 -15.12
N ARG A 213 19.29 27.96 -15.85
CA ARG A 213 19.35 29.18 -16.66
C ARG A 213 18.34 29.17 -17.81
N GLU A 214 18.15 28.03 -18.46
CA GLU A 214 17.14 27.88 -19.52
C GLU A 214 15.71 28.03 -18.96
N MET A 215 15.41 27.44 -17.80
CA MET A 215 14.11 27.63 -17.14
C MET A 215 13.89 29.09 -16.72
N ARG A 216 14.92 29.77 -16.19
CA ARG A 216 14.85 31.22 -15.86
C ARG A 216 14.50 32.04 -17.10
N ARG A 217 15.22 31.82 -18.21
CA ARG A 217 15.00 32.53 -19.48
C ARG A 217 13.58 32.33 -20.01
N ARG A 218 13.05 31.10 -19.95
CA ARG A 218 11.68 30.81 -20.38
C ARG A 218 10.62 31.44 -19.47
N MET A 219 10.89 31.53 -18.17
CA MET A 219 10.01 32.23 -17.21
C MET A 219 10.02 33.76 -17.45
N GLU A 220 11.19 34.36 -17.67
CA GLU A 220 11.33 35.80 -17.97
C GLU A 220 10.62 36.17 -19.27
N ASN A 221 10.71 35.31 -20.29
CA ASN A 221 10.01 35.47 -21.56
C ASN A 221 8.52 35.08 -21.52
N ARG A 222 7.96 34.80 -20.33
CA ARG A 222 6.55 34.39 -20.12
C ARG A 222 6.12 33.15 -20.92
N LEU A 223 7.07 32.32 -21.34
CA LEU A 223 6.82 31.06 -22.07
C LEU A 223 6.38 29.94 -21.14
N MET A 224 6.63 30.07 -19.82
CA MET A 224 6.17 29.12 -18.81
C MET A 224 6.07 29.77 -17.43
N THR A 225 5.23 29.18 -16.58
CA THR A 225 5.08 29.56 -15.17
C THR A 225 6.15 28.91 -14.29
N SER A 226 6.38 29.49 -13.11
CA SER A 226 7.29 28.90 -12.10
C SER A 226 6.88 27.50 -11.63
N GLN A 227 5.58 27.16 -11.68
CA GLN A 227 5.10 25.82 -11.38
C GLN A 227 5.43 24.83 -12.51
N GLN A 228 5.24 25.24 -13.77
CA GLN A 228 5.59 24.43 -14.94
C GLN A 228 7.10 24.17 -15.01
N ALA A 229 7.93 25.19 -14.72
CA ALA A 229 9.38 25.04 -14.65
C ALA A 229 9.83 24.08 -13.53
N ALA A 230 9.19 24.17 -12.35
CA ALA A 230 9.48 23.28 -11.22
C ALA A 230 9.11 21.83 -11.54
N ASN A 231 7.95 21.62 -12.16
CA ASN A 231 7.50 20.31 -12.61
C ASN A 231 8.43 19.73 -13.70
N ALA A 232 8.86 20.55 -14.67
CA ALA A 232 9.78 20.13 -15.74
C ALA A 232 11.15 19.64 -15.20
N LEU A 233 11.61 20.20 -14.08
CA LEU A 233 12.84 19.78 -13.39
C LEU A 233 12.59 18.69 -12.33
N GLY A 234 11.33 18.32 -12.09
CA GLY A 234 10.90 17.39 -11.06
C GLY A 234 11.38 17.79 -9.67
N ILE A 235 11.23 19.07 -9.32
CA ILE A 235 11.52 19.65 -8.00
C ILE A 235 10.34 20.50 -7.52
N GLY A 236 10.30 20.80 -6.22
CA GLY A 236 9.32 21.73 -5.67
C GLY A 236 9.57 23.18 -6.10
N ARG A 237 8.51 24.00 -6.20
CA ARG A 237 8.58 25.42 -6.56
C ARG A 237 9.50 26.23 -5.62
N ALA A 238 9.46 25.95 -4.31
CA ALA A 238 10.37 26.58 -3.35
C ALA A 238 11.84 26.20 -3.59
N THR A 239 12.10 24.94 -3.99
CA THR A 239 13.44 24.45 -4.34
C THR A 239 13.98 25.12 -5.61
N LEU A 240 13.11 25.38 -6.60
CA LEU A 240 13.46 26.09 -7.84
C LEU A 240 13.99 27.50 -7.53
N PHE A 241 13.22 28.30 -6.80
CA PHE A 241 13.64 29.67 -6.45
C PHE A 241 14.91 29.69 -5.60
N ARG A 242 15.05 28.75 -4.67
CA ARG A 242 16.27 28.61 -3.85
C ARG A 242 17.50 28.32 -4.72
N LYS A 243 17.37 27.48 -5.75
CA LYS A 243 18.48 27.15 -6.67
C LYS A 243 18.77 28.30 -7.65
N LEU A 244 17.75 28.98 -8.16
CA LEU A 244 17.92 30.17 -9.00
C LEU A 244 18.62 31.33 -8.27
N LYS A 245 18.37 31.50 -6.97
CA LYS A 245 19.05 32.51 -6.15
C LYS A 245 20.53 32.18 -5.89
N LYS A 246 20.92 30.91 -5.96
CA LYS A 246 22.33 30.48 -5.81
C LYS A 246 23.15 30.60 -7.11
N LEU A 247 22.49 30.91 -8.23
CA LEU A 247 23.11 31.15 -9.54
C LEU A 247 23.45 32.64 -9.78
N GLU A 248 23.00 33.51 -8.86
CA GLU A 248 23.39 34.92 -8.75
C GLU A 248 24.71 35.04 -7.99
#